data_AF-A0A7W4Y9J5-F1
#
_entry.id   AF-A0A7W4Y9J5-F1
#
_cell.length_a   1.000
_cell.length_b   1.000
_cell.length_c   1.000
_cell.angle_alpha   90.00
_cell.angle_beta   90.00
_cell.angle_gamma   90.00
#
_symmetry.space_group_name_H-M   'P 1'
#
loop_
_entity.id
_entity.type
_entity.pdbx_description
1 polymer ?
#
loop_
_entity_poly.entity_id
_entity_poly.type
_entity_poly.pdbx_seq_one_letter_code
_entity_poly.pdbx_strand_id
1 'polypeptide(L)'
;MSVDPRTGIDPRAADGPTSGPSLGEMLGEITKDLSTLMRQEVALAKAELTQEGKKAGKGAGMGGGAAVAGHMALVFLSVALWWALGDQIGHGISAVIVAVVWGIIAAVLAARAKAEFQRINGAPQTADTVKKIPNALQGHEERNA
;
A
#
# COMPACT_ATOMS: atom_id res chain seq x y z
N MET A 1 -65.02 -59.52 -33.89
CA MET A 1 -64.70 -58.10 -33.63
C MET A 1 -65.29 -57.76 -32.27
N SER A 2 -64.50 -57.89 -31.21
CA SER A 2 -64.82 -57.39 -29.87
C SER A 2 -63.52 -56.91 -29.25
N VAL A 3 -63.44 -55.59 -29.08
CA VAL A 3 -62.37 -54.88 -28.39
C VAL A 3 -62.77 -54.84 -26.90
N ASP A 4 -61.89 -55.29 -26.00
CA ASP A 4 -62.02 -55.10 -24.54
C ASP A 4 -60.85 -54.22 -24.05
N PRO A 5 -61.13 -53.06 -23.42
CA PRO A 5 -60.12 -52.10 -23.01
C PRO A 5 -59.63 -52.37 -21.59
N ARG A 6 -58.37 -52.78 -21.45
CA ARG A 6 -57.64 -52.69 -20.18
C ARG A 6 -56.32 -51.95 -20.38
N THR A 7 -56.42 -50.65 -20.64
CA THR A 7 -55.36 -49.71 -20.30
C THR A 7 -55.36 -49.57 -18.78
N GLY A 8 -54.64 -50.45 -18.11
CA GLY A 8 -54.21 -50.23 -16.74
C GLY A 8 -53.29 -49.02 -16.74
N ILE A 9 -53.81 -47.86 -16.39
CA ILE A 9 -52.99 -46.73 -15.98
C ILE A 9 -52.41 -47.14 -14.64
N ASP A 10 -51.15 -47.59 -14.64
CA ASP A 10 -50.41 -47.85 -13.42
C ASP A 10 -50.17 -46.49 -12.73
N PRO A 11 -50.76 -46.21 -11.55
CA PRO A 11 -50.62 -44.92 -10.87
C PRO A 11 -49.21 -44.67 -10.34
N ARG A 12 -48.28 -45.61 -10.51
CA ARG A 12 -46.94 -45.58 -9.91
C ARG A 12 -45.85 -44.94 -10.78
N ALA A 13 -46.20 -44.36 -11.92
CA ALA A 13 -45.26 -43.64 -12.77
C ALA A 13 -45.17 -42.12 -12.49
N ALA A 14 -45.59 -41.65 -11.31
CA ALA A 14 -45.63 -40.23 -10.94
C ALA A 14 -44.79 -39.85 -9.71
N ASP A 15 -43.91 -40.73 -9.20
CA ASP A 15 -42.98 -40.41 -8.11
C ASP A 15 -41.52 -40.52 -8.59
N GLY A 16 -41.15 -39.74 -9.61
CA GLY A 16 -39.77 -39.25 -9.69
C GLY A 16 -39.72 -37.97 -8.85
N PRO A 17 -38.74 -37.80 -7.93
CA PRO A 17 -38.74 -36.66 -7.03
C PRO A 17 -38.66 -35.36 -7.84
N THR A 18 -39.81 -34.74 -8.06
CA THR A 18 -39.96 -33.37 -8.55
C THR A 18 -39.82 -32.43 -7.37
N SER A 19 -38.72 -32.57 -6.64
CA SER A 19 -38.30 -31.59 -5.65
C SER A 19 -37.25 -30.74 -6.32
N GLY A 20 -37.65 -29.56 -6.84
CA GLY A 20 -36.67 -28.50 -7.10
C GLY A 20 -35.85 -28.24 -5.85
N PRO A 21 -34.62 -27.68 -5.97
CA PRO A 21 -33.75 -27.45 -4.82
C PRO A 21 -34.54 -26.84 -3.67
N SER A 22 -34.45 -27.44 -2.49
CA SER A 22 -35.15 -26.90 -1.33
C SER A 22 -34.66 -25.48 -1.07
N LEU A 23 -35.51 -24.61 -0.49
CA LEU A 23 -35.13 -23.23 -0.19
C LEU A 23 -33.83 -23.15 0.66
N GLY A 24 -33.60 -24.17 1.49
CA GLY A 24 -32.39 -24.33 2.29
C GLY A 24 -31.15 -24.70 1.47
N GLU A 25 -31.29 -25.50 0.42
CA GLU A 25 -30.19 -25.81 -0.52
C GLU A 25 -29.79 -24.58 -1.34
N MET A 26 -30.76 -23.82 -1.86
CA MET A 26 -30.47 -22.60 -2.63
C MET A 26 -29.77 -21.54 -1.78
N LEU A 27 -30.21 -21.36 -0.52
CA LEU A 27 -29.55 -20.44 0.41
C LEU A 27 -28.14 -20.92 0.78
N GLY A 28 -27.95 -22.23 0.88
CA GLY A 28 -26.65 -22.86 1.09
C GLY A 28 -25.68 -22.61 -0.08
N GLU A 29 -26.14 -22.76 -1.32
CA GLU A 29 -25.36 -22.46 -2.53
C GLU A 29 -24.99 -20.97 -2.61
N ILE A 30 -25.95 -20.05 -2.40
CA ILE A 30 -25.68 -18.60 -2.42
C ILE A 30 -24.65 -18.21 -1.34
N THR A 31 -24.75 -18.78 -0.13
CA THR A 31 -23.80 -18.52 0.95
C THR A 31 -22.40 -19.03 0.61
N LYS A 32 -22.32 -20.19 -0.05
CA LYS A 32 -21.06 -20.78 -0.51
C LYS A 32 -20.42 -19.96 -1.64
N ASP A 33 -21.22 -19.45 -2.56
CA ASP A 33 -20.78 -18.59 -3.64
C ASP A 33 -20.28 -17.25 -3.11
N LEU A 34 -20.98 -16.64 -2.15
CA LEU A 34 -20.54 -15.41 -1.49
C LEU A 34 -19.24 -15.61 -0.70
N SER A 35 -19.10 -16.74 0.01
CA SER A 35 -17.85 -17.11 0.69
C SER A 35 -16.69 -17.26 -0.30
N THR A 36 -16.99 -17.77 -1.50
CA THR A 36 -16.01 -17.95 -2.58
C THR A 36 -15.59 -16.60 -3.16
N LEU A 37 -16.54 -15.70 -3.44
CA LEU A 37 -16.27 -14.33 -3.89
C LEU A 37 -15.42 -13.57 -2.87
N MET A 38 -15.80 -13.58 -1.60
CA MET A 38 -15.03 -12.88 -0.55
C MET A 38 -13.59 -13.37 -0.46
N ARG A 39 -13.38 -14.69 -0.59
CA ARG A 39 -12.03 -15.28 -0.63
C ARG A 39 -11.25 -14.90 -1.90
N GLN A 40 -11.94 -14.75 -3.03
CA GLN A 40 -11.33 -14.28 -4.29
C GLN A 40 -10.95 -12.80 -4.21
N GLU A 41 -11.80 -11.93 -3.66
CA GLU A 41 -11.51 -10.51 -3.44
C GLU A 41 -10.29 -10.33 -2.52
N VAL A 42 -10.21 -11.09 -1.43
CA VAL A 42 -9.02 -11.08 -0.56
C VAL A 42 -7.78 -11.58 -1.30
N ALA A 43 -7.91 -12.64 -2.11
CA ALA A 43 -6.80 -13.15 -2.90
C ALA A 43 -6.32 -12.14 -3.96
N LEU A 44 -7.26 -11.43 -4.59
CA LEU A 44 -6.99 -10.39 -5.58
C LEU A 44 -6.31 -9.19 -4.93
N ALA A 45 -6.87 -8.66 -3.84
CA ALA A 45 -6.27 -7.56 -3.09
C ALA A 45 -4.86 -7.91 -2.61
N LYS A 46 -4.65 -9.15 -2.13
CA LYS A 46 -3.32 -9.63 -1.77
C LYS A 46 -2.36 -9.67 -2.97
N ALA A 47 -2.84 -10.11 -4.13
CA ALA A 47 -2.03 -10.16 -5.35
C ALA A 47 -1.64 -8.75 -5.82
N GLU A 48 -2.60 -7.81 -5.82
CA GLU A 48 -2.39 -6.41 -6.18
C GLU A 48 -1.41 -5.73 -5.22
N LEU A 49 -1.63 -5.82 -3.90
CA LEU A 49 -0.71 -5.30 -2.89
C LEU A 49 0.70 -5.89 -3.03
N THR A 50 0.81 -7.18 -3.36
CA THR A 50 2.12 -7.82 -3.59
C THR A 50 2.79 -7.25 -4.84
N GLN A 51 2.04 -7.04 -5.91
CA GLN A 51 2.57 -6.50 -7.16
C GLN A 51 2.97 -5.03 -7.02
N GLU A 52 2.15 -4.23 -6.36
CA GLU A 52 2.45 -2.85 -5.99
C GLU A 52 3.66 -2.79 -5.06
N GLY A 53 3.71 -3.63 -4.03
CA GLY A 53 4.86 -3.73 -3.11
C GLY A 53 6.15 -4.07 -3.83
N LYS A 54 6.12 -4.97 -4.82
CA LYS A 54 7.30 -5.28 -5.67
C LYS A 54 7.71 -4.09 -6.53
N LYS A 55 6.75 -3.38 -7.15
CA LYS A 55 7.05 -2.18 -7.96
C LYS A 55 7.64 -1.07 -7.09
N ALA A 56 7.03 -0.78 -5.94
CA ALA A 56 7.51 0.18 -4.97
C ALA A 56 8.89 -0.21 -4.43
N GLY A 57 9.10 -1.49 -4.08
CA GLY A 57 10.37 -2.03 -3.62
C GLY A 57 11.48 -1.91 -4.67
N LYS A 58 11.19 -2.21 -5.95
CA LYS A 58 12.13 -1.99 -7.05
C LYS A 58 12.45 -0.51 -7.22
N GLY A 59 11.43 0.36 -7.19
CA GLY A 59 11.59 1.81 -7.26
C GLY A 59 12.47 2.35 -6.13
N ALA A 60 12.19 1.96 -4.89
CA ALA A 60 12.97 2.31 -3.71
C ALA A 60 14.41 1.78 -3.80
N GLY A 61 14.60 0.54 -4.26
CA GLY A 61 15.92 -0.06 -4.47
C GLY A 61 16.76 0.68 -5.52
N MET A 62 16.16 0.98 -6.68
CA MET A 62 16.82 1.76 -7.73
C MET A 62 17.10 3.20 -7.27
N GLY A 63 16.15 3.85 -6.59
CA GLY A 63 16.33 5.19 -6.04
C GLY A 63 17.43 5.25 -4.98
N GLY A 64 17.46 4.29 -4.06
CA GLY A 64 18.52 4.17 -3.04
C GLY A 64 19.89 3.89 -3.67
N GLY A 65 19.95 2.96 -4.63
CA GLY A 65 21.18 2.68 -5.38
C GLY A 65 21.69 3.91 -6.15
N ALA A 66 20.81 4.64 -6.82
CA ALA A 66 21.14 5.87 -7.52
C ALA A 66 21.63 6.97 -6.57
N ALA A 67 21.05 7.08 -5.38
CA ALA A 67 21.52 8.03 -4.36
C ALA A 67 22.95 7.71 -3.89
N VAL A 68 23.26 6.44 -3.62
CA VAL A 68 24.61 6.00 -3.24
C VAL A 68 25.60 6.20 -4.38
N ALA A 69 25.25 5.79 -5.59
CA ALA A 69 26.11 5.96 -6.77
C ALA A 69 26.37 7.43 -7.07
N GLY A 70 25.32 8.27 -6.99
CA GLY A 70 25.43 9.72 -7.15
C GLY A 70 26.31 10.36 -6.07
N HIS A 71 26.18 9.94 -4.81
CA HIS A 71 27.05 10.41 -3.73
C HIS A 71 28.52 10.05 -3.97
N MET A 72 28.82 8.81 -4.39
CA MET A 72 30.18 8.40 -4.73
C MET A 72 30.74 9.17 -5.92
N ALA A 73 29.95 9.39 -6.96
CA ALA A 73 30.35 10.22 -8.10
C ALA A 73 30.71 11.65 -7.64
N LEU A 74 29.92 12.25 -6.75
CA LEU A 74 30.18 13.58 -6.20
C LEU A 74 31.48 13.62 -5.36
N VAL A 75 31.76 12.59 -4.58
CA VAL A 75 33.03 12.48 -3.83
C VAL A 75 34.21 12.43 -4.79
N PHE A 76 34.18 11.56 -5.81
CA PHE A 76 35.27 11.47 -6.77
C PHE A 76 35.45 12.75 -7.60
N LEU A 77 34.35 13.40 -8.00
CA LEU A 77 34.41 14.70 -8.66
C LEU A 77 35.04 15.77 -7.75
N SER A 78 34.78 15.73 -6.45
CA SER A 78 35.38 16.66 -5.49
C SER A 78 36.89 16.45 -5.35
N VAL A 79 37.32 15.19 -5.28
CA VAL A 79 38.75 14.84 -5.26
C VAL A 79 39.42 15.23 -6.56
N ALA A 80 38.80 14.96 -7.71
CA ALA A 80 39.32 15.34 -9.01
C ALA A 80 39.44 16.87 -9.15
N LEU A 81 38.43 17.63 -8.71
CA LEU A 81 38.48 19.09 -8.71
C LEU A 81 39.57 19.64 -7.78
N TRP A 82 39.71 19.05 -6.59
CA TRP A 82 40.79 19.42 -5.67
C TRP A 82 42.15 19.16 -6.31
N TRP A 83 42.40 17.97 -6.85
CA TRP A 83 43.67 17.65 -7.52
C TRP A 83 43.94 18.57 -8.71
N ALA A 84 42.94 18.78 -9.57
CA ALA A 84 43.05 19.66 -10.72
C ALA A 84 43.52 21.05 -10.27
N LEU A 85 42.79 21.72 -9.37
CA LEU A 85 43.16 23.03 -8.83
C LEU A 85 44.49 23.00 -8.07
N GLY A 86 44.76 21.91 -7.36
CA GLY A 86 45.95 21.72 -6.54
C GLY A 86 47.24 21.93 -7.31
N ASP A 87 47.28 21.43 -8.55
CA ASP A 87 48.44 21.53 -9.42
C ASP A 87 48.69 22.96 -9.94
N GLN A 88 47.69 23.85 -9.92
CA GLN A 88 47.84 25.25 -10.37
C GLN A 88 48.01 26.25 -9.24
N ILE A 89 47.27 26.08 -8.13
CA ILE A 89 47.18 27.07 -7.05
C ILE A 89 47.50 26.49 -5.65
N GLY A 90 47.91 25.23 -5.58
CA GLY A 90 48.28 24.54 -4.35
C GLY A 90 47.10 23.82 -3.68
N HIS A 91 47.38 22.63 -3.13
CA HIS A 91 46.35 21.77 -2.53
C HIS A 91 45.63 22.42 -1.34
N GLY A 92 46.29 23.28 -0.55
CA GLY A 92 45.68 23.92 0.61
C GLY A 92 44.53 24.87 0.23
N ILE A 93 44.79 25.80 -0.69
CA ILE A 93 43.76 26.75 -1.16
C ILE A 93 42.67 26.03 -1.96
N SER A 94 43.06 25.03 -2.74
CA SER A 94 42.11 24.20 -3.50
C SER A 94 41.11 23.49 -2.58
N ALA A 95 41.55 22.98 -1.43
CA ALA A 95 40.68 22.37 -0.43
C ALA A 95 39.61 23.35 0.06
N VAL A 96 40.02 24.59 0.37
CA VAL A 96 39.12 25.64 0.85
C VAL A 96 38.09 26.00 -0.22
N ILE A 97 38.49 26.10 -1.49
CA ILE A 97 37.56 26.37 -2.59
C ILE A 97 36.52 25.26 -2.71
N VAL A 98 36.94 23.99 -2.72
CA VAL A 98 36.01 22.85 -2.80
C VAL A 98 35.09 22.82 -1.58
N ALA A 99 35.59 23.13 -0.38
CA ALA A 99 34.78 23.22 0.83
C ALA A 99 33.72 24.34 0.75
N VAL A 100 34.08 25.51 0.23
CA VAL A 100 33.14 26.63 0.03
C VAL A 100 32.06 26.26 -0.97
N VAL A 101 32.40 25.60 -2.08
CA VAL A 101 31.43 25.11 -3.07
C VAL A 101 30.41 24.18 -2.41
N TRP A 102 30.88 23.18 -1.64
CA TRP A 102 29.99 22.28 -0.91
C TRP A 102 29.17 22.99 0.17
N GLY A 103 29.74 23.97 0.85
CA GLY A 103 29.03 24.80 1.82
C GLY A 103 27.86 25.56 1.20
N ILE A 104 28.05 26.13 0.00
CA ILE A 104 26.98 26.80 -0.75
C ILE A 104 25.89 25.78 -1.16
N ILE A 105 26.28 24.64 -1.71
CA ILE A 105 25.34 23.57 -2.09
C ILE A 105 24.52 23.15 -0.87
N ALA A 106 25.17 22.87 0.26
CA ALA A 106 24.52 22.48 1.50
C ALA A 106 23.54 23.54 2.02
N ALA A 107 23.93 24.82 2.00
CA ALA A 107 23.06 25.93 2.41
C ALA A 107 21.81 26.03 1.53
N VAL A 108 21.94 25.88 0.20
CA VAL A 108 20.81 25.88 -0.73
C VAL A 108 19.90 24.68 -0.47
N LEU A 109 20.45 23.48 -0.34
CA LEU A 109 19.67 22.26 -0.07
C LEU A 109 18.92 22.36 1.26
N ALA A 110 19.58 22.83 2.32
CA ALA A 110 18.95 23.03 3.62
C ALA A 110 17.81 24.06 3.56
N ALA A 111 18.00 25.17 2.83
CA ALA A 111 16.95 26.16 2.62
C ALA A 111 15.74 25.59 1.85
N ARG A 112 15.99 24.80 0.80
CA ARG A 112 14.94 24.12 0.03
C ARG A 112 14.19 23.08 0.87
N ALA A 113 14.93 22.24 1.61
CA ALA A 113 14.34 21.26 2.51
C ALA A 113 13.46 21.92 3.58
N LYS A 114 13.95 23.01 4.19
CA LYS A 114 13.16 23.81 5.15
C LYS A 114 11.89 24.37 4.50
N ALA A 115 11.98 24.93 3.29
CA ALA A 115 10.81 25.44 2.58
C ALA A 115 9.79 24.33 2.26
N GLU A 116 10.27 23.13 1.91
CA GLU A 116 9.39 22.01 1.61
C GLU A 116 8.70 21.46 2.88
N PHE A 117 9.43 21.31 3.98
CA PHE A 117 8.82 20.94 5.27
C PHE A 117 7.80 21.99 5.75
N GLN A 118 8.06 23.27 5.48
CA GLN A 118 7.08 24.33 5.78
C GLN A 118 5.81 24.24 4.94
N ARG A 119 5.88 23.72 3.71
CA ARG A 119 4.69 23.41 2.89
C ARG A 119 3.94 22.18 3.39
N ILE A 120 4.66 21.21 3.95
CA ILE A 120 4.09 19.97 4.51
C ILE A 120 3.44 20.20 5.89
N ASN A 121 3.65 21.34 6.54
CA ASN A 121 2.96 21.76 7.79
C ASN A 121 1.43 21.97 7.65
N GLY A 122 0.82 21.52 6.56
CA GLY A 122 -0.61 21.26 6.42
C GLY A 122 -1.02 19.80 6.68
N ALA A 123 -0.16 18.95 7.24
CA ALA A 123 -0.56 17.61 7.70
C ALA A 123 -1.40 17.73 9.00
N PRO A 124 -2.56 17.07 9.08
CA PRO A 124 -3.73 17.60 9.76
C PRO A 124 -3.62 17.55 11.29
N GLN A 125 -4.33 18.48 11.95
CA GLN A 125 -4.59 18.55 13.40
C GLN A 125 -5.16 17.25 14.02
N THR A 126 -5.29 16.17 13.25
CA THR A 126 -5.83 14.87 13.68
C THR A 126 -4.94 14.16 14.70
N ALA A 127 -3.63 14.43 14.74
CA ALA A 127 -2.78 13.93 15.83
C ALA A 127 -3.14 14.58 17.18
N ASP A 128 -3.64 15.81 17.18
CA ASP A 128 -4.16 16.49 18.36
C ASP A 128 -5.60 16.07 18.68
N THR A 129 -6.41 15.71 17.67
CA THR A 129 -7.76 15.16 17.89
C THR A 129 -7.72 13.78 18.54
N VAL A 130 -6.78 12.89 18.15
CA VAL A 130 -6.63 11.56 18.79
C VAL A 130 -6.21 11.68 20.26
N LYS A 131 -5.45 12.71 20.63
CA LYS A 131 -5.12 13.02 22.04
C LYS A 131 -6.28 13.65 22.84
N LYS A 132 -7.33 14.16 22.16
CA LYS A 132 -8.52 14.78 22.78
C LYS A 132 -9.68 13.79 23.01
N ILE A 133 -9.57 12.54 22.55
CA ILE A 133 -10.56 11.47 22.77
C ILE A 133 -10.12 10.45 23.86
N PRO A 134 -9.64 10.85 25.06
CA PRO A 134 -9.69 9.95 26.22
C PRO A 134 -10.91 10.23 27.13
N ASN A 135 -11.47 11.44 27.12
CA ASN A 135 -12.53 11.84 28.05
C ASN A 135 -13.94 11.39 27.65
N ALA A 136 -14.12 10.77 26.48
CA ALA A 136 -15.41 10.22 26.03
C ALA A 136 -15.58 8.73 26.34
N LEU A 137 -14.53 8.04 26.83
CA LEU A 137 -14.55 6.62 27.21
C LEU A 137 -14.50 6.39 28.73
N GLN A 138 -14.34 7.44 29.53
CA GLN A 138 -14.64 7.38 30.95
C GLN A 138 -16.14 7.62 31.12
N GLY A 139 -16.89 6.52 31.00
CA GLY A 139 -18.31 6.49 31.30
C GLY A 139 -18.57 7.13 32.66
N HIS A 140 -19.57 8.00 32.72
CA HIS A 140 -20.17 8.40 33.97
C HIS A 140 -20.91 7.17 34.55
N GLU A 141 -20.17 6.26 35.17
CA GLU A 141 -20.73 5.38 36.18
C GLU A 141 -21.18 6.26 37.35
N GLU A 142 -22.51 6.37 37.43
CA GLU A 142 -23.30 6.36 38.66
C GLU A 142 -22.60 6.84 39.94
N ARG A 143 -23.11 7.92 40.53
CA ARG A 143 -23.45 7.96 41.96
C ARG A 143 -24.08 9.30 42.35
N ASN A 144 -25.32 9.22 42.83
CA ASN A 144 -25.83 9.80 44.08
C ASN A 144 -27.37 9.82 43.95
N ALA A 145 -28.06 8.86 44.57
CA ALA A 145 -28.43 8.83 45.99
C ALA A 145 -29.60 9.78 46.26
#